data_AF-A0A521PWP2-F1
#
_entry.id   AF-A0A521PWP2-F1
#
_cell.length_a   1.000
_cell.length_b   1.000
_cell.length_c   1.000
_cell.angle_alpha   90.00
_cell.angle_beta   90.00
_cell.angle_gamma   90.00
#
_symmetry.space_group_name_H-M   'P 1'
#
loop_
_entity.id
_entity.type
_entity.pdbx_description
1 polymer ?
#
loop_
_entity_poly.entity_id
_entity_poly.type
_entity_poly.pdbx_seq_one_letter_code
_entity_poly.pdbx_strand_id
1 'polypeptide(L)' 'HYYSHLSVAVVRMESGSLRIGDQIHVWGHTSDFRQRVESMQIEHQPVSEVHAGQEFGLRVTDHARDNDVVYKVTLP' A
#
# COMPACT_ATOMS: atom_id res chain seq x y z
N HIS A 1 5.06 3.43 8.76
CA HIS A 1 6.51 3.63 8.59
C HIS A 1 6.86 3.66 7.11
N TYR A 2 7.60 4.68 6.66
CA TYR A 2 8.03 4.85 5.27
C TYR A 2 9.56 4.84 5.16
N TYR A 3 10.11 4.01 4.28
CA TYR A 3 11.53 3.94 3.98
C TYR A 3 11.84 4.74 2.71
N SER A 4 12.22 6.01 2.88
CA SER A 4 12.38 6.99 1.80
C SER A 4 13.41 6.61 0.72
N HIS A 5 14.46 5.87 1.07
CA HIS A 5 15.44 5.39 0.09
C HIS A 5 14.93 4.24 -0.79
N LEU A 6 13.89 3.53 -0.33
CA LEU A 6 13.34 2.35 -1.01
C LEU A 6 11.97 2.62 -1.63
N SER A 7 11.36 3.78 -1.35
CA SER A 7 9.98 4.11 -1.71
C SER A 7 9.00 3.02 -1.26
N VAL A 8 9.19 2.50 -0.05
CA VAL A 8 8.36 1.44 0.55
C VAL A 8 7.62 1.99 1.77
N ALA A 9 6.30 1.85 1.77
CA ALA A 9 5.43 2.08 2.92
C ALA A 9 5.10 0.75 3.59
N VAL A 10 5.20 0.67 4.91
CA VAL A 10 4.65 -0.44 5.70
C VAL A 10 3.19 -0.16 5.96
N VAL A 11 2.32 -1.05 5.49
CA VAL A 11 0.86 -0.92 5.55
C VAL A 11 0.29 -2.13 6.30
N ARG A 12 -0.70 -1.89 7.14
CA ARG A 12 -1.52 -2.95 7.75
C ARG A 12 -2.85 -3.03 7.04
N MET A 13 -3.20 -4.22 6.57
CA MET A 13 -4.51 -4.45 5.95
C MET A 13 -5.57 -4.55 7.04
N GLU A 14 -6.45 -3.54 7.16
CA GLU A 14 -7.52 -3.57 8.15
C GLU A 14 -8.68 -4.48 7.74
N SER A 15 -9.01 -4.51 6.44
CA SER A 15 -10.15 -5.28 5.92
C SER A 15 -9.95 -5.70 4.47
N GLY A 16 -10.65 -6.76 4.05
CA GLY A 16 -10.63 -7.24 2.67
C GLY A 16 -9.30 -7.86 2.24
N SER A 17 -8.99 -7.72 0.95
CA SER A 17 -7.71 -8.11 0.37
C SER A 17 -7.25 -7.14 -0.70
N LEU A 18 -5.94 -7.10 -0.92
CA LEU A 18 -5.29 -6.31 -1.96
C LEU A 18 -4.38 -7.23 -2.78
N ARG A 19 -4.45 -7.11 -4.10
CA ARG A 19 -3.69 -7.92 -5.04
C ARG A 19 -2.81 -7.05 -5.92
N ILE A 20 -1.72 -7.62 -6.40
CA ILE A 20 -0.94 -7.01 -7.49
C ILE A 20 -1.88 -6.74 -8.66
N GLY A 21 -1.81 -5.52 -9.17
CA GLY A 21 -2.64 -5.03 -10.26
C GLY A 21 -3.86 -4.21 -9.83
N ASP A 22 -4.25 -4.24 -8.54
CA ASP A 22 -5.31 -3.39 -8.00
C ASP A 22 -4.94 -1.90 -8.07
N GLN A 23 -5.95 -1.04 -8.15
CA GLN A 23 -5.78 0.40 -8.05
C GLN A 23 -5.99 0.83 -6.59
N ILE A 24 -5.09 1.64 -6.05
CA ILE A 24 -5.19 2.22 -4.71
C ILE A 24 -5.15 3.74 -4.76
N HIS A 25 -5.70 4.35 -3.71
CA HIS A 25 -5.61 5.77 -3.40
C HIS A 25 -4.97 5.92 -2.03
N VAL A 26 -3.80 6.54 -1.99
CA VAL A 26 -3.14 6.95 -0.75
C VAL A 26 -3.57 8.36 -0.42
N TRP A 27 -4.19 8.53 0.74
CA TRP A 27 -4.77 9.80 1.17
C TRP A 27 -4.37 10.13 2.60
N GLY A 28 -3.92 11.36 2.79
CA GLY A 28 -3.56 11.92 4.09
C GLY A 28 -3.51 13.44 4.03
N HIS A 29 -2.94 14.06 5.06
CA HIS A 29 -2.90 15.53 5.15
C HIS A 29 -2.16 16.18 3.97
N THR A 30 -1.05 15.57 3.54
CA THR A 30 -0.15 16.11 2.51
C THR A 30 0.18 15.09 1.41
N SER A 31 -0.62 14.03 1.35
CA SER A 31 -0.48 12.94 0.40
C SER A 31 -1.82 12.72 -0.28
N ASP A 32 -1.88 12.85 -1.60
CA ASP A 32 -3.08 12.57 -2.38
C ASP A 32 -2.65 12.06 -3.76
N PHE A 33 -2.55 10.74 -3.89
CA PHE A 33 -2.17 10.12 -5.16
C PHE A 33 -2.78 8.73 -5.32
N ARG A 34 -2.96 8.36 -6.59
CA ARG A 34 -3.45 7.05 -6.99
C ARG A 34 -2.36 6.30 -7.73
N GLN A 35 -2.27 5.00 -7.48
CA GLN A 35 -1.34 4.14 -8.20
C GLN A 35 -1.89 2.74 -8.36
N ARG A 36 -1.30 2.00 -9.31
CA ARG A 36 -1.48 0.56 -9.40
C ARG A 36 -0.54 -0.12 -8.43
N VAL A 37 -0.97 -1.24 -7.84
CA VAL A 37 -0.11 -2.07 -7.00
C VAL A 37 0.78 -2.90 -7.90
N GLU A 38 2.08 -2.64 -7.87
CA GLU A 38 3.08 -3.36 -8.67
C GLU A 38 3.95 -4.30 -7.84
N SER A 39 4.09 -4.05 -6.54
CA SER A 39 4.93 -4.85 -5.65
C SER A 39 4.44 -4.77 -4.21
N MET A 40 4.34 -5.94 -3.58
CA MET A 40 4.07 -6.12 -2.15
C MET A 40 4.99 -7.18 -1.56
N GLN A 41 5.34 -7.05 -0.29
CA GLN A 41 6.21 -8.00 0.42
C GLN A 41 5.74 -8.25 1.85
N ILE A 42 5.87 -9.48 2.33
CA ILE A 42 5.72 -9.86 3.75
C ILE A 42 7.02 -10.55 4.17
N GLU A 43 7.63 -10.15 5.28
CA GLU A 43 8.90 -10.74 5.76
C GLU A 43 9.99 -10.79 4.67
N HIS A 44 10.09 -9.73 3.85
CA HIS A 44 11.00 -9.59 2.69
C HIS A 44 10.74 -10.58 1.53
N GLN A 45 9.66 -11.36 1.57
CA GLN A 45 9.25 -12.22 0.48
C GLN A 45 8.19 -11.52 -0.39
N PRO A 46 8.32 -11.52 -1.72
CA PRO A 46 7.30 -10.97 -2.61
C PRO A 46 6.00 -11.78 -2.52
N VAL A 47 4.87 -11.08 -2.48
CA VAL A 47 3.54 -11.68 -2.42
C VAL A 47 2.62 -11.09 -3.49
N SER A 48 1.73 -11.92 -4.04
CA SER A 48 0.75 -11.50 -5.04
C SER A 48 -0.54 -10.95 -4.43
N GLU A 49 -0.82 -11.30 -3.18
CA GLU A 49 -2.02 -10.91 -2.44
C GLU A 49 -1.71 -10.78 -0.95
N VAL A 50 -2.42 -9.86 -0.29
CA VAL A 50 -2.45 -9.71 1.16
C VAL A 50 -3.89 -9.61 1.65
N HIS A 51 -4.15 -10.08 2.86
CA HIS A 51 -5.46 -10.18 3.49
C HIS A 51 -5.52 -9.39 4.80
N ALA A 52 -6.74 -9.10 5.24
CA ALA A 52 -7.01 -8.46 6.53
C ALA A 52 -6.20 -9.09 7.68
N GLY A 53 -5.61 -8.23 8.51
CA GLY A 53 -4.75 -8.60 9.63
C GLY A 53 -3.25 -8.69 9.29
N GLN A 54 -2.88 -8.73 8.00
CA GLN A 54 -1.48 -8.80 7.60
C GLN A 54 -0.84 -7.41 7.53
N GLU A 55 0.43 -7.33 7.94
CA GLU A 55 1.31 -6.19 7.71
C GLU A 55 2.25 -6.51 6.54
N PHE A 56 2.41 -5.57 5.63
CA PHE A 56 3.16 -5.78 4.40
C PHE A 56 3.86 -4.49 3.96
N GLY A 57 5.00 -4.65 3.30
CA GLY A 57 5.65 -3.58 2.56
C GLY A 57 4.99 -3.37 1.21
N LEU A 58 4.62 -2.14 0.89
CA LEU A 58 4.04 -1.71 -0.37
C LEU A 58 4.97 -0.70 -1.02
N ARG A 59 5.32 -0.93 -2.30
CA ARG A 59 6.05 0.07 -3.08
C ARG A 59 5.11 1.21 -3.48
N VAL A 60 5.47 2.44 -3.14
CA VAL A 60 4.69 3.64 -3.45
C VAL A 60 5.39 4.51 -4.50
N THR A 61 4.61 5.16 -5.38
CA THR A 61 5.14 6.03 -6.44
C THR A 61 5.48 7.43 -5.95
N ASP A 62 4.95 7.82 -4.79
CA ASP A 62 5.18 9.12 -4.15
C ASP A 62 5.32 8.96 -2.63
N HIS A 63 5.73 10.02 -1.96
CA HIS A 63 6.07 10.04 -0.54
C HIS A 63 4.83 9.80 0.34
N ALA A 64 4.72 8.59 0.88
CA ALA A 64 3.76 8.27 1.95
C ALA A 64 4.28 8.71 3.32
N ARG A 65 3.37 9.05 4.22
CA ARG A 65 3.67 9.47 5.60
C ARG A 65 2.96 8.58 6.60
N ASP A 66 3.46 8.59 7.83
CA ASP A 66 2.78 7.91 8.91
C ASP A 66 1.38 8.54 9.10
N ASN A 67 0.38 7.66 9.29
CA ASN A 67 -1.06 7.96 9.33
C ASN A 67 -1.75 8.24 7.98
N ASP A 68 -1.06 8.11 6.85
CA ASP A 68 -1.75 8.05 5.56
C ASP A 68 -2.63 6.79 5.49
N VAL A 69 -3.81 6.93 4.91
CA VAL A 69 -4.77 5.83 4.74
C VAL A 69 -4.74 5.36 3.29
N VAL A 70 -4.75 4.04 3.10
CA VAL A 70 -4.74 3.42 1.77
C VAL A 70 -6.10 2.80 1.49
N TYR A 71 -6.77 3.28 0.45
CA TYR A 71 -8.04 2.71 -0.01
C TYR A 71 -7.86 1.97 -1.32
N LYS A 72 -8.45 0.78 -1.44
CA LYS A 72 -8.63 0.13 -2.73
C LYS A 72 -9.71 0.87 -3.51
N VAL A 73 -9.38 1.29 -4.73
CA VAL A 73 -10.34 1.94 -5.63
C VAL A 73 -11.13 0.84 -6.32
N THR A 74 -12.39 0.66 -5.90
CA THR A 74 -13.36 -0.16 -6.62
C THR A 74 -14.15 0.76 -7.53
N LEU A 75 -14.02 0.59 -8.84
CA LEU A 75 -14.98 1.22 -9.76
C LEU A 75 -16.37 0.63 -9.47
N PRO A 76 -17.42 1.45 -9.41
CA PRO A 76 -18.80 0.96 -9.32
C PRO A 76 -19.25 0.23 -10.59
#